data_AF-A0AAW1U7T1-F1
#
_entry.id   AF-A0AAW1U7T1-F1
#
_cell.length_a   1.000
_cell.length_b   1.000
_cell.length_c   1.000
_cell.angle_alpha   90.00
_cell.angle_beta   90.00
_cell.angle_gamma   90.00
#
_symmetry.space_group_name_H-M   'P 1'
#
loop_
_entity.id
_entity.type
_entity.pdbx_description
1 polymer ?
#
loop_
_entity_poly.entity_id
_entity_poly.type
_entity_poly.pdbx_seq_one_letter_code
_entity_poly.pdbx_strand_id
1 'polypeptide(L)'
;MPTTCVNCSKAVGDQQSNIQCDACKGSIHLTCTDLRAEDRVTRHKVRGIKIICNPCSSNIEIFANLKSMLDKYNEDLQQKINKIDGKVDEMAGRIVGLEDKLSVAGQYSTAQDTDKIANEAVDRMNRAKNIFVRGIPEHTGDIQQKKDHDKHILTEILQTVECNSVPITFFRVGSVANRYPRMIKVVMSSEYEARQILRNKSKLLERGNTRKVTIIDDKTPVQVEYLRAVRSELEVRKGNGEQNLTIKYIRGVPKIVNFRN
;
A
#
# COMPACT_ATOMS: atom_id res chain seq x y z
N MET A 1 -27.03 57.08 -55.05
CA MET A 1 -26.26 55.81 -55.09
C MET A 1 -27.23 54.72 -55.54
N PRO A 2 -27.00 54.02 -56.66
CA PRO A 2 -27.87 52.93 -57.08
C PRO A 2 -27.86 51.85 -55.99
N THR A 3 -29.02 51.51 -55.46
CA THR A 3 -29.13 50.42 -54.47
C THR A 3 -28.96 49.08 -55.18
N THR A 4 -28.11 48.20 -54.67
CA THR A 4 -27.90 46.86 -55.23
C THR A 4 -28.78 45.85 -54.52
N CYS A 5 -29.24 44.83 -55.26
CA CYS A 5 -30.03 43.75 -54.70
C CYS A 5 -29.17 42.86 -53.82
N VAL A 6 -29.59 42.60 -52.58
CA VAL A 6 -28.83 41.74 -51.65
C VAL A 6 -28.86 40.25 -51.99
N ASN A 7 -29.77 39.79 -52.86
CA ASN A 7 -29.85 38.39 -53.28
C ASN A 7 -28.98 38.09 -54.53
N CYS A 8 -28.90 39.01 -55.48
CA CYS A 8 -28.22 38.78 -56.77
C CYS A 8 -27.10 39.79 -57.10
N SER A 9 -26.86 40.77 -56.22
CA SER A 9 -25.84 41.82 -56.34
C SER A 9 -25.96 42.75 -57.55
N LYS A 10 -27.05 42.67 -58.33
CA LYS A 10 -27.32 43.56 -59.48
C LYS A 10 -28.00 44.85 -59.03
N ALA A 11 -27.87 45.93 -59.80
CA ALA A 11 -28.52 47.21 -59.51
C ALA A 11 -30.06 47.10 -59.50
N VAL A 12 -30.69 47.77 -58.55
CA VAL A 12 -32.15 47.96 -58.49
C VAL A 12 -32.46 49.30 -59.13
N GLY A 13 -33.04 49.27 -60.33
CA GLY A 13 -33.41 50.50 -61.06
C GLY A 13 -34.74 51.08 -60.60
N ASP A 14 -34.96 52.38 -60.84
CA ASP A 14 -36.18 53.11 -60.44
C ASP A 14 -37.48 52.56 -61.06
N GLN A 15 -37.38 51.80 -62.16
CA GLN A 15 -38.51 51.15 -62.85
C GLN A 15 -38.77 49.69 -62.39
N GLN A 16 -37.93 49.13 -61.51
CA GLN A 16 -38.07 47.75 -61.03
C GLN A 16 -38.72 47.71 -59.65
N SER A 17 -39.79 46.90 -59.51
CA SER A 17 -40.40 46.66 -58.20
C SER A 17 -39.39 46.00 -57.25
N ASN A 18 -39.19 46.61 -56.09
CA ASN A 18 -38.28 46.14 -55.06
C ASN A 18 -38.98 46.08 -53.70
N ILE A 19 -38.43 45.26 -52.81
CA ILE A 19 -38.84 45.12 -51.42
C ILE A 19 -37.61 45.14 -50.52
N GLN A 20 -37.78 45.44 -49.24
CA GLN A 20 -36.66 45.51 -48.30
C GLN A 20 -36.64 44.27 -47.39
N CYS A 21 -35.45 43.73 -47.16
CA CYS A 21 -35.23 42.73 -46.14
C CYS A 21 -35.56 43.32 -44.75
N ASP A 22 -36.39 42.66 -43.98
CA ASP A 22 -36.75 43.09 -42.63
C ASP A 22 -35.58 43.03 -41.65
N ALA A 23 -34.57 42.17 -41.90
CA ALA A 23 -33.41 41.99 -41.05
C ALA A 23 -32.28 43.00 -41.34
N CYS A 24 -31.76 43.04 -42.58
CA CYS A 24 -30.62 43.91 -42.94
C CYS A 24 -31.02 45.23 -43.62
N LYS A 25 -32.32 45.44 -43.89
CA LYS A 25 -32.86 46.61 -44.61
C LYS A 25 -32.38 46.79 -46.06
N GLY A 26 -31.65 45.82 -46.60
CA GLY A 26 -31.20 45.83 -47.99
C GLY A 26 -32.33 45.62 -49.00
N SER A 27 -32.21 46.24 -50.17
CA SER A 27 -33.17 46.10 -51.27
C SER A 27 -33.08 44.72 -51.93
N ILE A 28 -34.22 44.16 -52.29
CA ILE A 28 -34.35 42.89 -53.02
C ILE A 28 -35.24 43.13 -54.23
N HIS A 29 -34.83 42.67 -55.41
CA HIS A 29 -35.74 42.64 -56.55
C HIS A 29 -36.93 41.74 -56.21
N LEU A 30 -38.14 42.16 -56.57
CA LEU A 30 -39.33 41.32 -56.35
C LEU A 30 -39.19 39.97 -57.07
N THR A 31 -38.58 39.96 -58.25
CA THR A 31 -38.24 38.75 -59.03
C THR A 31 -37.22 37.84 -58.34
N CYS A 32 -36.42 38.36 -57.39
CA CYS A 32 -35.48 37.58 -56.59
C CYS A 32 -36.10 37.02 -55.29
N THR A 33 -37.42 37.15 -55.11
CA THR A 33 -38.14 36.70 -53.90
C THR A 33 -39.26 35.69 -54.17
N ASP A 34 -39.35 35.14 -55.39
CA ASP A 34 -40.44 34.26 -55.85
C ASP A 34 -41.87 34.84 -55.71
N LEU A 35 -41.96 36.12 -55.33
CA LEU A 35 -43.20 36.88 -55.20
C LEU A 35 -43.57 37.53 -56.53
N ARG A 36 -44.86 37.54 -56.84
CA ARG A 36 -45.45 38.24 -57.99
C ARG A 36 -45.88 39.65 -57.58
N ALA A 37 -45.95 40.57 -58.53
CA ALA A 37 -46.42 41.95 -58.29
C ALA A 37 -47.86 42.04 -57.75
N GLU A 38 -48.65 40.99 -57.99
CA GLU A 38 -50.03 40.84 -57.52
C GLU A 38 -50.13 40.35 -56.07
N ASP A 39 -49.03 39.83 -55.52
CA ASP A 39 -49.00 39.36 -54.13
C ASP A 39 -49.16 40.56 -53.20
N ARG A 40 -50.35 40.66 -52.59
CA ARG A 40 -50.78 41.75 -51.69
C ARG A 40 -49.90 41.92 -50.44
N VAL A 41 -48.93 41.03 -50.23
CA VAL A 41 -47.92 41.09 -49.18
C VAL A 41 -47.13 42.41 -49.23
N THR A 42 -46.98 43.00 -50.41
CA THR A 42 -46.27 44.27 -50.61
C THR A 42 -47.06 45.52 -50.19
N ARG A 43 -48.39 45.45 -50.10
CA ARG A 43 -49.25 46.65 -49.96
C ARG A 43 -49.81 46.86 -48.55
N HIS A 44 -49.83 45.85 -47.69
CA HIS A 44 -50.23 46.01 -46.29
C HIS A 44 -49.19 45.32 -45.42
N LYS A 45 -48.54 46.08 -44.53
CA LYS A 45 -47.63 45.54 -43.51
C LYS A 45 -48.43 44.67 -42.54
N VAL A 46 -48.71 43.43 -42.93
CA VAL A 46 -49.24 42.43 -42.00
C VAL A 46 -48.13 42.18 -40.98
N ARG A 47 -48.34 42.59 -39.73
CA ARG A 47 -47.30 42.59 -38.68
C ARG A 47 -46.67 41.22 -38.43
N GLY A 48 -47.33 40.13 -38.87
CA GLY A 48 -46.86 38.75 -38.71
C GLY A 48 -46.01 38.19 -39.86
N ILE A 49 -45.88 38.88 -41.01
CA ILE A 49 -45.08 38.38 -42.14
C ILE A 49 -43.78 39.18 -42.23
N LYS A 50 -42.65 38.48 -42.26
CA LYS A 50 -41.31 39.05 -42.41
C LYS A 50 -40.70 38.59 -43.73
N ILE A 51 -40.10 39.52 -44.46
CA ILE A 51 -39.40 39.23 -45.72
C ILE A 51 -37.90 39.28 -45.43
N ILE A 52 -37.18 38.19 -45.69
CA ILE A 52 -35.77 38.06 -45.36
C ILE A 52 -35.00 37.69 -46.63
N CYS A 53 -33.84 38.32 -46.86
CA CYS A 53 -32.98 37.97 -47.99
C CYS A 53 -32.23 36.63 -47.74
N ASN A 54 -31.76 35.98 -48.80
CA ASN A 54 -31.07 34.69 -48.72
C ASN A 54 -29.88 34.74 -47.75
N PRO A 55 -28.99 35.77 -47.79
CA PRO A 55 -27.90 35.87 -46.83
C PRO A 55 -28.36 35.95 -45.37
N CYS A 56 -29.44 36.69 -45.09
CA CYS A 56 -29.99 36.78 -43.74
C CYS A 56 -30.67 35.46 -43.31
N SER A 57 -31.30 34.74 -44.23
CA SER A 57 -31.87 33.41 -43.96
C SER A 57 -30.79 32.40 -43.59
N SER A 58 -29.70 32.33 -44.37
CA SER A 58 -28.56 31.45 -44.08
C SER A 58 -27.89 31.80 -42.76
N ASN A 59 -27.79 33.08 -42.41
CA ASN A 59 -27.25 33.50 -41.11
C ASN A 59 -28.12 33.01 -39.94
N ILE A 60 -29.45 33.01 -40.07
CA ILE A 60 -30.36 32.51 -39.02
C ILE A 60 -30.10 31.02 -38.74
N GLU A 61 -29.88 30.21 -39.77
CA GLU A 61 -29.54 28.79 -39.63
C GLU A 61 -28.18 28.60 -38.95
N ILE A 62 -27.18 29.40 -39.34
CA ILE A 62 -25.84 29.38 -38.73
C ILE A 62 -25.91 29.75 -37.24
N PHE A 63 -26.68 30.78 -36.88
CA PHE A 63 -26.88 31.17 -35.47
C PHE A 63 -27.61 30.11 -34.66
N ALA A 64 -28.60 29.42 -35.24
CA ALA A 64 -29.27 28.29 -34.59
C ALA A 64 -28.29 27.14 -34.31
N ASN A 65 -27.43 26.81 -35.28
CA ASN A 65 -26.39 25.79 -35.12
C ASN A 65 -25.33 26.18 -34.08
N LEU A 66 -24.90 27.44 -34.07
CA LEU A 66 -23.98 27.99 -33.06
C LEU A 66 -24.58 27.89 -31.66
N LYS A 67 -25.85 28.26 -31.50
CA LYS A 67 -26.55 28.11 -30.22
C LYS A 67 -26.56 26.66 -29.75
N SER A 68 -26.91 25.72 -30.64
CA SER A 68 -26.91 24.29 -30.31
C SER A 68 -25.51 23.77 -29.91
N MET A 69 -24.45 24.23 -30.57
CA MET A 69 -23.08 23.90 -30.16
C MET A 69 -22.74 24.47 -28.79
N LEU A 70 -23.12 25.72 -28.52
CA LEU A 70 -22.88 26.38 -27.24
C LEU A 70 -23.59 25.65 -26.09
N ASP A 71 -24.83 25.23 -26.30
CA ASP A 71 -25.62 24.47 -25.33
C ASP A 71 -24.95 23.12 -25.02
N LYS A 72 -24.49 22.39 -26.05
CA LYS A 72 -23.73 21.14 -25.87
C LYS A 72 -22.42 21.34 -25.10
N TYR A 73 -21.68 22.42 -25.38
CA TYR A 73 -20.44 22.72 -24.65
C TYR A 73 -20.73 23.05 -23.18
N ASN A 74 -21.81 23.78 -22.89
CA ASN A 74 -22.23 24.06 -21.51
C ASN A 74 -22.60 22.77 -20.77
N GLU A 75 -23.32 21.85 -21.43
CA GLU A 75 -23.64 20.54 -20.85
C GLU A 75 -22.38 19.71 -20.56
N ASP A 76 -21.43 19.63 -21.50
CA ASP A 76 -20.16 18.91 -21.31
C ASP A 76 -19.31 19.52 -20.18
N LEU A 77 -19.26 20.85 -20.08
CA LEU A 77 -18.56 21.55 -18.99
C LEU A 77 -19.21 21.26 -17.63
N GLN A 78 -20.54 21.29 -17.54
CA GLN A 78 -21.25 20.96 -16.31
C GLN A 78 -20.99 19.51 -15.89
N GLN A 79 -20.97 18.57 -16.84
CA GLN A 79 -20.63 17.16 -16.54
C GLN A 79 -19.19 17.02 -16.03
N LYS A 80 -18.24 17.75 -16.63
CA LYS A 80 -16.84 17.73 -16.19
C LYS A 80 -16.66 18.32 -14.79
N ILE A 81 -17.36 19.42 -14.48
CA ILE A 81 -17.35 20.03 -13.14
C ILE A 81 -17.86 19.03 -12.11
N ASN A 82 -19.04 18.45 -12.32
CA ASN A 82 -19.61 17.46 -11.40
C ASN A 82 -18.69 16.24 -11.19
N LYS A 83 -17.98 15.82 -12.24
CA LYS A 83 -17.01 14.72 -12.16
C LYS A 83 -15.75 15.10 -11.37
N ILE A 84 -15.31 16.36 -11.45
CA ILE A 84 -14.18 16.86 -10.67
C ILE A 84 -14.59 16.98 -9.20
N ASP A 85 -15.76 17.55 -8.92
CA ASP A 85 -16.26 17.71 -7.55
C ASP A 85 -16.38 16.35 -6.84
N GLY A 86 -16.94 15.33 -7.50
CA GLY A 86 -17.01 13.99 -6.94
C GLY A 86 -15.64 13.36 -6.65
N LYS A 87 -14.62 13.67 -7.46
CA LYS A 87 -13.24 13.21 -7.19
C LYS A 87 -12.58 13.97 -6.04
N VAL A 88 -12.89 15.25 -5.89
CA VAL A 88 -12.40 16.07 -4.77
C VAL A 88 -12.99 15.56 -3.46
N ASP A 89 -14.28 15.23 -3.43
CA ASP A 89 -14.94 14.64 -2.26
C ASP A 89 -14.34 13.27 -1.89
N GLU A 90 -14.08 12.42 -2.88
CA GLU A 90 -13.42 11.12 -2.65
C GLU A 90 -12.00 11.31 -2.08
N MET A 91 -11.22 12.23 -2.65
CA MET A 91 -9.88 12.53 -2.16
C MET A 91 -9.89 13.09 -0.74
N ALA A 92 -10.83 14.00 -0.43
CA ALA A 92 -10.99 14.55 0.90
C ALA A 92 -11.34 13.45 1.92
N GLY A 93 -12.27 12.54 1.58
CA GLY A 93 -12.60 11.39 2.44
C GLY A 93 -11.42 10.46 2.68
N ARG A 94 -10.58 10.22 1.65
CA ARG A 94 -9.34 9.44 1.79
C ARG A 94 -8.31 10.13 2.68
N ILE A 95 -8.19 11.46 2.62
CA ILE A 95 -7.28 12.23 3.47
C ILE A 95 -7.70 12.10 4.93
N VAL A 96 -8.97 12.35 5.25
CA VAL A 96 -9.49 12.20 6.62
C VAL A 96 -9.24 10.79 7.16
N GLY A 97 -9.55 9.76 6.37
CA GLY A 97 -9.29 8.37 6.79
C GLY A 97 -7.81 8.01 6.95
N LEU A 98 -6.89 8.73 6.31
CA LEU A 98 -5.45 8.58 6.50
C LEU A 98 -4.96 9.35 7.73
N GLU A 99 -5.48 10.56 7.96
CA GLU A 99 -5.20 11.37 9.14
C GLU A 99 -5.64 10.66 10.43
N ASP A 100 -6.81 10.03 10.43
CA ASP A 100 -7.29 9.21 11.55
C ASP A 100 -6.31 8.06 11.85
N LYS A 101 -5.88 7.33 10.82
CA LYS A 101 -4.91 6.23 10.97
C LYS A 101 -3.55 6.73 11.45
N LEU A 102 -3.10 7.89 10.99
CA LEU A 102 -1.84 8.51 11.40
C LEU A 102 -1.90 9.05 12.82
N SER A 103 -3.02 9.63 13.26
CA SER A 103 -3.19 10.09 14.65
C SER A 103 -3.09 8.93 15.63
N VAL A 104 -3.68 7.78 15.29
CA VAL A 104 -3.56 6.54 16.06
C VAL A 104 -2.12 6.01 16.01
N ALA A 105 -1.46 5.99 14.84
CA ALA A 105 -0.07 5.52 14.74
C ALA A 105 0.94 6.43 15.47
N GLY A 106 0.73 7.75 15.46
CA GLY A 106 1.56 8.74 16.15
C GLY A 106 1.47 8.64 17.68
N GLN A 107 0.39 8.08 18.23
CA GLN A 107 0.26 7.81 19.66
C GLN A 107 1.11 6.61 20.14
N TYR A 108 1.57 5.74 19.23
CA TYR A 108 2.34 4.52 19.57
C TYR A 108 3.84 4.58 19.24
N SER A 109 4.35 5.71 18.74
CA SER A 109 5.79 5.89 18.50
C SER A 109 6.32 7.07 19.29
N THR A 110 6.41 6.87 20.61
CA THR A 110 7.12 7.80 21.48
C THR A 110 8.64 7.62 21.32
N ALA A 111 9.44 8.63 21.65
CA ALA A 111 10.91 8.48 21.72
C ALA A 111 11.35 7.30 22.62
N GLN A 112 10.51 6.97 23.61
CA GLN A 112 10.71 5.81 24.47
C GLN A 112 10.55 4.48 23.71
N ASP A 113 9.67 4.41 22.71
CA ASP A 113 9.48 3.21 21.90
C ASP A 113 10.61 3.04 20.88
N THR A 114 11.15 4.14 20.33
CA THR A 114 12.37 4.08 19.51
C THR A 114 13.56 3.57 20.30
N ASP A 115 13.73 4.01 21.55
CA ASP A 115 14.80 3.54 22.43
C ASP A 115 14.63 2.05 22.79
N LYS A 116 13.40 1.59 23.07
CA LYS A 116 13.14 0.15 23.29
C LYS A 116 13.53 -0.69 22.09
N ILE A 117 13.19 -0.24 20.87
CA ILE A 117 13.53 -0.94 19.63
C ILE A 117 15.05 -0.99 19.44
N ALA A 118 15.73 0.14 19.64
CA ALA A 118 17.19 0.22 19.51
C ALA A 118 17.90 -0.68 20.54
N ASN A 119 17.50 -0.62 21.80
CA ASN A 119 18.04 -1.45 22.87
C ASN A 119 17.81 -2.94 22.63
N GLU A 120 16.62 -3.32 22.15
CA GLU A 120 16.31 -4.70 21.76
C GLU A 120 17.18 -5.17 20.59
N ALA A 121 17.44 -4.32 19.59
CA ALA A 121 18.31 -4.66 18.47
C ALA A 121 19.75 -4.93 18.94
N VAL A 122 20.28 -4.08 19.81
CA VAL A 122 21.63 -4.25 20.39
C VAL A 122 21.69 -5.51 21.27
N ASP A 123 20.70 -5.75 22.13
CA ASP A 123 20.67 -6.95 22.98
C ASP A 123 20.60 -8.24 22.13
N ARG A 124 19.82 -8.24 21.04
CA ARG A 124 19.81 -9.35 20.08
C ARG A 124 21.17 -9.61 19.46
N MET A 125 21.87 -8.58 19.02
CA MET A 125 23.21 -8.73 18.43
C MET A 125 24.22 -9.32 19.42
N ASN A 126 24.16 -8.88 20.69
CA ASN A 126 25.03 -9.37 21.75
C ASN A 126 24.71 -10.82 22.12
N ARG A 127 23.43 -11.20 22.13
CA ARG A 127 23.00 -12.57 22.48
C ARG A 127 23.10 -13.56 21.34
N ALA A 128 23.10 -13.11 20.09
CA ALA A 128 23.16 -14.00 18.93
C ALA A 128 24.43 -14.87 18.85
N LYS A 129 25.48 -14.48 19.58
CA LYS A 129 26.74 -15.26 19.72
C LYS A 129 26.67 -16.29 20.84
N ASN A 130 25.60 -16.30 21.63
CA ASN A 130 25.48 -17.12 22.83
C ASN A 130 24.56 -18.31 22.58
N ILE A 131 24.87 -19.42 23.24
CA ILE A 131 23.99 -20.58 23.36
C ILE A 131 23.86 -20.99 24.82
N PHE A 132 22.77 -21.66 25.15
CA PHE A 132 22.60 -22.34 26.43
C PHE A 132 22.59 -23.84 26.24
N VAL A 133 23.35 -24.53 27.09
CA VAL A 133 23.40 -25.98 27.17
C VAL A 133 22.69 -26.44 28.44
N ARG A 134 21.70 -27.32 28.28
CA ARG A 134 20.87 -27.89 29.35
C ARG A 134 21.19 -29.35 29.56
N GLY A 135 20.98 -29.84 30.79
CA GLY A 135 21.07 -31.26 31.11
C GLY A 135 22.47 -31.76 31.45
N ILE A 136 23.45 -30.86 31.64
CA ILE A 136 24.80 -31.22 32.10
C ILE A 136 24.78 -31.36 33.64
N PRO A 137 25.06 -32.55 34.19
CA PRO A 137 25.14 -32.77 35.64
C PRO A 137 26.10 -31.78 36.33
N GLU A 138 25.80 -31.41 37.57
CA GLU A 138 26.73 -30.57 38.35
C GLU A 138 27.85 -31.43 38.94
N HIS A 139 29.08 -30.94 38.87
CA HIS A 139 30.22 -31.59 39.52
C HIS A 139 30.38 -31.08 40.96
N THR A 140 30.64 -32.00 41.89
CA THR A 140 31.00 -31.67 43.27
C THR A 140 32.51 -31.61 43.39
N GLY A 141 33.05 -30.53 43.96
CA GLY A 141 34.49 -30.30 44.04
C GLY A 141 34.83 -28.83 44.21
N ASP A 142 36.13 -28.53 44.11
CA ASP A 142 36.61 -27.16 44.10
C ASP A 142 36.16 -26.40 42.83
N ILE A 143 36.40 -25.08 42.82
CA ILE A 143 35.98 -24.22 41.71
C ILE A 143 36.67 -24.62 40.39
N GLN A 144 37.91 -25.09 40.46
CA GLN A 144 38.72 -25.38 39.28
C GLN A 144 38.30 -26.71 38.65
N GLN A 145 38.16 -27.77 39.45
CA GLN A 145 37.63 -29.08 39.07
C GLN A 145 36.25 -28.95 38.42
N LYS A 146 35.37 -28.11 38.97
CA LYS A 146 34.05 -27.81 38.38
C LYS A 146 34.18 -27.20 36.98
N LYS A 147 35.06 -26.20 36.83
CA LYS A 147 35.29 -25.54 35.54
C LYS A 147 35.91 -26.50 34.52
N ASP A 148 36.86 -27.33 34.93
CA ASP A 148 37.54 -28.27 34.04
C ASP A 148 36.60 -29.40 33.60
N HIS A 149 35.74 -29.87 34.50
CA HIS A 149 34.67 -30.82 34.15
C HIS A 149 33.69 -30.22 33.13
N ASP A 150 33.19 -29.00 33.39
CA ASP A 150 32.29 -28.30 32.46
C ASP A 150 32.97 -28.07 31.10
N LYS A 151 34.24 -27.68 31.09
CA LYS A 151 35.04 -27.49 29.86
C LYS A 151 35.17 -28.78 29.06
N HIS A 152 35.46 -29.89 29.72
CA HIS A 152 35.61 -31.19 29.09
C HIS A 152 34.31 -31.63 28.40
N ILE A 153 33.18 -31.59 29.14
CA ILE A 153 31.86 -31.94 28.60
C ILE A 153 31.46 -31.01 27.44
N LEU A 154 31.68 -29.69 27.58
CA LEU A 154 31.39 -28.75 26.51
C LEU A 154 32.20 -29.06 25.25
N THR A 155 33.46 -29.47 25.39
CA THR A 155 34.30 -29.85 24.25
C THR A 155 33.71 -31.06 23.50
N GLU A 156 33.27 -32.10 24.22
CA GLU A 156 32.62 -33.27 23.63
C GLU A 156 31.30 -32.92 22.92
N ILE A 157 30.49 -32.04 23.54
CA ILE A 157 29.22 -31.58 22.98
C ILE A 157 29.47 -30.78 21.69
N LEU A 158 30.42 -29.85 21.70
CA LEU A 158 30.76 -29.01 20.56
C LEU A 158 31.31 -29.86 19.40
N GLN A 159 32.17 -30.83 19.68
CA GLN A 159 32.64 -31.80 18.68
C GLN A 159 31.48 -32.61 18.09
N THR A 160 30.51 -33.02 18.92
CA THR A 160 29.34 -33.79 18.45
C THR A 160 28.46 -33.00 17.49
N VAL A 161 28.35 -31.68 17.66
CA VAL A 161 27.61 -30.79 16.74
C VAL A 161 28.49 -30.24 15.62
N GLU A 162 29.69 -30.80 15.42
CA GLU A 162 30.66 -30.43 14.39
C GLU A 162 31.12 -28.97 14.48
N CYS A 163 31.25 -28.46 15.71
CA CYS A 163 31.85 -27.17 15.97
C CYS A 163 33.27 -27.37 16.50
N ASN A 164 34.26 -26.96 15.71
CA ASN A 164 35.68 -27.03 16.07
C ASN A 164 36.17 -25.75 16.79
N SER A 165 35.31 -24.74 16.90
CA SER A 165 35.66 -23.46 17.52
C SER A 165 35.65 -23.54 19.04
N VAL A 166 36.61 -22.87 19.67
CA VAL A 166 36.68 -22.74 21.13
C VAL A 166 35.80 -21.58 21.58
N PRO A 167 34.92 -21.76 22.57
CA PRO A 167 34.15 -20.65 23.15
C PRO A 167 35.07 -19.57 23.74
N ILE A 168 34.65 -18.30 23.64
CA ILE A 168 35.33 -17.18 24.33
C ILE A 168 35.24 -17.37 25.84
N THR A 169 34.06 -17.71 26.34
CA THR A 169 33.82 -17.95 27.76
C THR A 169 32.59 -18.83 27.97
N PHE A 170 32.50 -19.45 29.13
CA PHE A 170 31.33 -20.22 29.56
C PHE A 170 31.17 -20.15 31.07
N PHE A 171 29.93 -20.21 31.54
CA PHE A 171 29.61 -20.22 32.97
C PHE A 171 28.19 -20.76 33.22
N ARG A 172 27.98 -21.32 34.42
CA ARG A 172 26.65 -21.78 34.84
C ARG A 172 25.74 -20.61 35.20
N VAL A 173 24.47 -20.71 34.81
CA VAL A 173 23.43 -19.70 35.05
C VAL A 173 22.29 -20.33 35.85
N GLY A 174 21.88 -19.64 36.92
CA GLY A 174 20.80 -20.05 37.82
C GLY A 174 21.28 -20.38 39.24
N SER A 175 20.32 -20.76 40.10
CA SER A 175 20.57 -21.17 41.49
C SER A 175 20.87 -22.65 41.59
N VAL A 176 21.78 -23.03 42.50
CA VAL A 176 22.25 -24.41 42.74
C VAL A 176 21.17 -25.30 43.34
N ALA A 177 20.17 -24.71 44.01
CA ALA A 177 19.14 -25.42 44.77
C ALA A 177 17.99 -26.00 43.91
N ASN A 178 18.12 -26.01 42.58
CA ASN A 178 17.02 -26.40 41.71
C ASN A 178 16.97 -27.92 41.50
N ARG A 179 15.77 -28.48 41.34
CA ARG A 179 15.53 -29.92 41.02
C ARG A 179 16.24 -30.37 39.73
N TYR A 180 16.72 -29.42 38.93
CA TYR A 180 17.41 -29.64 37.66
C TYR A 180 18.77 -28.95 37.65
N PRO A 181 19.81 -29.56 37.04
CA PRO A 181 21.12 -28.94 36.91
C PRO A 181 21.05 -27.56 36.24
N ARG A 182 21.87 -26.61 36.70
CA ARG A 182 21.96 -25.29 36.09
C ARG A 182 22.44 -25.36 34.65
N MET A 183 21.90 -24.48 33.82
CA MET A 183 22.30 -24.36 32.41
C MET A 183 23.69 -23.75 32.31
N ILE A 184 24.43 -24.11 31.27
CA ILE A 184 25.71 -23.47 30.94
C ILE A 184 25.47 -22.47 29.80
N LYS A 185 25.77 -21.19 30.05
CA LYS A 185 25.87 -20.18 29.00
C LYS A 185 27.23 -20.32 28.34
N VAL A 186 27.26 -20.37 27.01
CA VAL A 186 28.47 -20.47 26.21
C VAL A 186 28.47 -19.29 25.24
N VAL A 187 29.56 -18.53 25.22
CA VAL A 187 29.74 -17.34 24.36
C VAL A 187 30.71 -17.70 23.24
N MET A 188 30.23 -17.68 22.00
CA MET A 188 31.03 -17.96 20.80
C MET A 188 31.69 -16.69 20.26
N SER A 189 32.65 -16.86 19.35
CA SER A 189 33.33 -15.73 18.72
C SER A 189 32.42 -14.97 17.75
N SER A 190 31.52 -15.70 17.09
CA SER A 190 30.61 -15.17 16.09
C SER A 190 29.21 -15.75 16.18
N GLU A 191 28.23 -15.00 15.65
CA GLU A 191 26.85 -15.48 15.49
C GLU A 191 26.78 -16.69 14.54
N TYR A 192 27.67 -16.74 13.55
CA TYR A 192 27.72 -17.85 12.60
C TYR A 192 27.96 -19.18 13.32
N GLU A 193 28.93 -19.24 14.23
CA GLU A 193 29.23 -20.45 15.02
C GLU A 193 28.05 -20.88 15.87
N ALA A 194 27.44 -19.94 16.61
CA ALA A 194 26.25 -20.22 17.42
C ALA A 194 25.10 -20.76 16.56
N ARG A 195 24.86 -20.19 15.38
CA ARG A 195 23.84 -20.68 14.44
C ARG A 195 24.16 -22.08 13.88
N GLN A 196 25.42 -22.37 13.58
CA GLN A 196 25.82 -23.71 13.12
C GLN A 196 25.58 -24.77 14.20
N ILE A 197 25.98 -24.47 15.45
CA ILE A 197 25.70 -25.33 16.60
C ILE A 197 24.19 -25.59 16.75
N LEU A 198 23.37 -24.54 16.65
CA LEU A 198 21.92 -24.65 16.77
C LEU A 198 21.26 -25.45 15.63
N ARG A 199 21.85 -25.44 14.43
CA ARG A 199 21.40 -26.26 13.29
C ARG A 199 21.73 -27.73 13.49
N ASN A 200 22.94 -28.03 13.98
CA ASN A 200 23.44 -29.39 14.14
C ASN A 200 23.04 -30.05 15.46
N LYS A 201 22.36 -29.35 16.36
CA LYS A 201 22.01 -29.85 17.71
C LYS A 201 21.21 -31.15 17.73
N SER A 202 20.53 -31.52 16.65
CA SER A 202 19.84 -32.81 16.53
C SER A 202 20.81 -33.99 16.62
N LYS A 203 22.09 -33.82 16.23
CA LYS A 203 23.14 -34.84 16.33
C LYS A 203 23.43 -35.28 17.77
N LEU A 204 23.08 -34.46 18.76
CA LEU A 204 23.17 -34.83 20.18
C LEU A 204 22.23 -35.98 20.55
N LEU A 205 21.17 -36.21 19.77
CA LEU A 205 20.24 -37.32 20.01
C LEU A 205 20.80 -38.67 19.55
N GLU A 206 21.81 -38.66 18.68
CA GLU A 206 22.39 -39.86 18.06
C GLU A 206 23.42 -40.55 18.97
N ARG A 207 24.08 -39.79 19.86
CA ARG A 207 25.11 -40.33 20.78
C ARG A 207 24.53 -40.55 22.18
N GLY A 208 24.73 -41.75 22.73
CA GLY A 208 24.17 -42.15 24.04
C GLY A 208 24.52 -41.20 25.20
N ASN A 209 25.76 -40.70 25.22
CA ASN A 209 26.27 -39.84 26.30
C ASN A 209 25.69 -38.41 26.27
N THR A 210 25.25 -37.92 25.10
CA THR A 210 24.73 -36.56 24.93
C THR A 210 23.22 -36.52 24.72
N ARG A 211 22.53 -37.66 24.73
CA ARG A 211 21.08 -37.77 24.49
C ARG A 211 20.21 -36.98 25.48
N LYS A 212 20.70 -36.75 26.71
CA LYS A 212 20.02 -35.96 27.75
C LYS A 212 20.34 -34.46 27.67
N VAL A 213 21.25 -34.07 26.79
CA VAL A 213 21.70 -32.69 26.61
C VAL A 213 20.82 -32.00 25.57
N THR A 214 20.48 -30.74 25.81
CA THR A 214 19.76 -29.92 24.84
C THR A 214 20.42 -28.56 24.70
N ILE A 215 20.60 -28.12 23.45
CA ILE A 215 21.09 -26.78 23.15
C ILE A 215 19.92 -25.88 22.73
N ILE A 216 19.86 -24.71 23.33
CA ILE A 216 18.92 -23.66 22.98
C ILE A 216 19.68 -22.35 22.73
N ASP A 217 19.02 -21.42 22.07
CA ASP A 217 19.51 -20.07 21.82
C ASP A 217 19.28 -19.14 23.02
N ASP A 218 20.14 -18.12 23.15
CA ASP A 218 19.98 -17.03 24.13
C ASP A 218 19.05 -15.97 23.54
N LYS A 219 17.77 -16.04 23.90
CA LYS A 219 16.75 -15.11 23.43
C LYS A 219 16.58 -13.93 24.40
N THR A 220 16.27 -12.76 23.86
CA THR A 220 15.82 -11.62 24.67
C THR A 220 14.46 -11.92 25.32
N PRO A 221 14.07 -11.23 26.42
CA PRO A 221 12.74 -11.37 27.01
C PRO A 221 11.61 -11.16 26.00
N VAL A 222 11.75 -10.15 25.13
CA VAL A 222 10.77 -9.85 24.06
C VAL A 222 10.66 -11.02 23.07
N GLN A 223 11.78 -11.63 22.66
CA GLN A 223 11.76 -12.81 21.79
C GLN A 223 11.14 -14.03 22.48
N VAL A 224 11.36 -14.22 23.77
CA VAL A 224 10.77 -15.31 24.56
C VAL A 224 9.25 -15.14 24.65
N GLU A 225 8.79 -13.94 24.94
CA GLU A 225 7.36 -13.62 25.01
C GLU A 225 6.67 -13.80 23.66
N TYR A 226 7.25 -13.25 22.59
CA TYR A 226 6.74 -13.44 21.23
C TYR A 226 6.62 -14.93 20.86
N LEU A 227 7.67 -15.72 21.13
CA LEU A 227 7.62 -17.16 20.85
C LEU A 227 6.59 -17.90 21.71
N ARG A 228 6.36 -17.45 22.96
CA ARG A 228 5.31 -17.99 23.82
C ARG A 228 3.94 -17.71 23.22
N ALA A 229 3.69 -16.48 22.77
CA ALA A 229 2.44 -16.10 22.12
C ALA A 229 2.18 -16.95 20.86
N VAL A 230 3.18 -17.09 19.99
CA VAL A 230 3.08 -17.93 18.77
C VAL A 230 2.81 -19.40 19.11
N ARG A 231 3.38 -19.94 20.20
CA ARG A 231 3.08 -21.30 20.65
C ARG A 231 1.66 -21.43 21.19
N SER A 232 1.19 -20.48 21.98
CA SER A 232 -0.18 -20.47 22.47
C SER A 232 -1.18 -20.41 21.31
N GLU A 233 -0.93 -19.56 20.32
CA GLU A 233 -1.74 -19.46 19.11
C GLU A 233 -1.77 -20.79 18.33
N LEU A 234 -0.61 -21.46 18.18
CA LEU A 234 -0.54 -22.76 17.52
C LEU A 234 -1.43 -23.79 18.22
N GLU A 235 -1.39 -23.85 19.55
CA GLU A 235 -2.19 -24.81 20.31
C GLU A 235 -3.69 -24.50 20.25
N VAL A 236 -4.08 -23.21 20.26
CA VAL A 236 -5.48 -22.81 20.03
C VAL A 236 -5.95 -23.26 18.63
N ARG A 237 -5.16 -23.03 17.59
CA ARG A 237 -5.52 -23.43 16.21
C ARG A 237 -5.64 -24.94 16.05
N LYS A 238 -4.74 -25.71 16.67
CA LYS A 238 -4.84 -27.18 16.73
C LYS A 238 -6.10 -27.62 17.50
N GLY A 239 -6.41 -26.95 18.62
CA GLY A 239 -7.63 -27.20 19.39
C GLY A 239 -8.92 -26.93 18.60
N ASN A 240 -8.87 -25.96 17.68
CA ASN A 240 -9.97 -25.64 16.77
C ASN A 240 -10.07 -26.59 15.55
N GLY A 241 -9.25 -27.65 15.49
CA GLY A 241 -9.30 -28.67 14.44
C GLY A 241 -8.40 -28.39 13.23
N GLU A 242 -7.58 -27.34 13.23
CA GLU A 242 -6.61 -27.12 12.17
C GLU A 242 -5.46 -28.14 12.26
N GLN A 243 -5.24 -28.90 11.19
CA GLN A 243 -4.19 -29.92 11.13
C GLN A 243 -2.95 -29.45 10.38
N ASN A 244 -1.86 -30.19 10.57
CA ASN A 244 -0.57 -29.98 9.87
C ASN A 244 0.06 -28.61 10.11
N LEU A 245 -0.16 -28.01 11.28
CA LEU A 245 0.46 -26.75 11.67
C LEU A 245 1.76 -26.98 12.45
N THR A 246 2.79 -26.19 12.13
CA THR A 246 4.06 -26.17 12.87
C THR A 246 4.66 -24.77 12.87
N ILE A 247 5.59 -24.50 13.79
CA ILE A 247 6.34 -23.24 13.82
C ILE A 247 7.62 -23.43 12.99
N LYS A 248 7.75 -22.65 11.91
CA LYS A 248 9.01 -22.53 11.16
C LYS A 248 9.56 -21.11 11.28
N TYR A 249 10.88 -21.00 11.24
CA TYR A 249 11.56 -19.71 11.18
C TYR A 249 11.69 -19.27 9.72
N ILE A 250 10.96 -18.22 9.32
CA ILE A 250 11.03 -17.62 7.99
C ILE A 250 11.78 -16.29 8.13
N ARG A 251 12.94 -16.19 7.49
CA ARG A 251 13.84 -15.01 7.60
C ARG A 251 14.13 -14.62 9.06
N GLY A 252 14.34 -15.62 9.91
CA GLY A 252 14.63 -15.43 11.34
C GLY A 252 13.41 -15.15 12.23
N VAL A 253 12.21 -15.06 11.66
CA VAL A 253 10.97 -14.80 12.43
C VAL A 253 10.17 -16.10 12.57
N PRO A 254 9.80 -16.54 13.80
CA PRO A 254 8.97 -17.72 13.98
C PRO A 254 7.55 -17.43 13.50
N LYS A 255 7.04 -18.30 12.62
CA LYS A 255 5.69 -18.21 12.06
C LYS A 255 5.01 -19.58 12.09
N ILE A 256 3.71 -19.59 12.33
CA ILE A 256 2.88 -20.78 12.16
C ILE A 256 2.69 -20.99 10.66
N VAL A 257 3.06 -22.18 10.19
CA VAL A 257 2.92 -22.58 8.80
C VAL A 257 2.25 -23.93 8.72
N ASN A 258 1.53 -24.17 7.62
CA ASN A 258 1.07 -25.49 7.29
C ASN A 258 2.22 -26.27 6.63
N PHE A 259 2.61 -27.41 7.19
CA PHE A 259 3.49 -28.34 6.51
C PHE A 259 2.61 -29.31 5.72
N ARG A 260 2.26 -28.95 4.49
CA ARG A 260 1.72 -29.94 3.55
C ARG A 260 2.85 -30.94 3.25
N ASN A 261 2.51 -32.23 3.24
CA ASN A 261 3.38 -33.28 2.71
C ASN A 261 3.72 -33.00 1.25
#